data_AF-A0A2E1XA48-F1
#
_entry.id   AF-A0A2E1XA48-F1
#
_cell.length_a   1.000
_cell.length_b   1.000
_cell.length_c   1.000
_cell.angle_alpha   90.00
_cell.angle_beta   90.00
_cell.angle_gamma   90.00
#
_symmetry.space_group_name_H-M   'P 1'
#
loop_
_entity.id
_entity.type
_entity.pdbx_description
1 polymer ?
#
loop_
_entity_poly.entity_id
_entity_poly.type
_entity_poly.pdbx_seq_one_letter_code
_entity_poly.pdbx_strand_id
1 'polypeptide(L)'
;MLALALLVSEIARLSTDRGYRDLSTELAETRQIADTALKAVIPGEILKEADKSVYMVLNNNEHYGAAFVIDRDRGVLATAAHVVAELDFDANEKEYSVLNRHTGKPLRIRNAKIHSGYERFRKLVETYQPVDPDSSIRSPRFFRIFDMAHDGALLFVDPFDPETGENLLGPNLPLGNEEKLLALSAGDPVASIGFPVDTLTANVMEESAASRIERGVISSMIAPIDLVERSKDPVANNLIVHRMAIAPGNSGGPLLDKDGDIVGINSHASYSGFSNGDGLAQRVDVIYDLITPYLEEDRLEGVYFPEWTTRLNKWPKADDLFPHALYYMYADIDESEIKIPEKLKDIDVSDDKPFEVAIHKVEFPEFATRYIHFATDLIETEKQKKEGDEDEEEEDDDAWKEAKNRPSFLIEDFGQYYPYSFLLRKDRHYVFFAYDYAIDWETRGYCPLQLYHRRRGETELQSIRQRQLSSIHVKPDSDSKKINVYEVIVQRRLCGIENNEFSIGVLSWKADNDAPAKGEVQTALQSIAPQAVLQVASSIENSVNCHARTLGDPAKCERSIKVRNMTPELYEE
;
A
#
# COMPACT_ATOMS: atom_id res chain seq x y z
N MET A 1 -11.57 46.10 -37.05
CA MET A 1 -12.09 45.08 -36.11
C MET A 1 -10.97 44.27 -35.45
N LEU A 2 -10.05 43.66 -36.19
CA LEU A 2 -8.93 42.88 -35.61
C LEU A 2 -8.04 43.67 -34.63
N ALA A 3 -7.69 44.91 -34.96
CA ALA A 3 -6.87 45.78 -34.10
C ALA A 3 -7.57 46.18 -32.79
N LEU A 4 -8.91 46.27 -32.80
CA LEU A 4 -9.70 46.58 -31.61
C LEU A 4 -9.78 45.35 -30.68
N ALA A 5 -9.91 44.15 -31.24
CA ALA A 5 -9.89 42.90 -30.49
C ALA A 5 -8.53 42.64 -29.81
N LEU A 6 -7.43 42.93 -30.50
CA LEU A 6 -6.08 42.86 -29.93
C LEU A 6 -5.88 43.86 -28.78
N LEU A 7 -6.34 45.10 -28.94
CA LEU A 7 -6.26 46.11 -27.88
C LEU A 7 -7.09 45.73 -26.64
N VAL A 8 -8.30 45.21 -26.84
CA VAL A 8 -9.16 44.74 -25.73
C VAL A 8 -8.53 43.52 -25.04
N SER A 9 -7.92 42.60 -25.81
CA SER A 9 -7.18 41.46 -25.26
C SER A 9 -5.95 41.88 -24.45
N GLU A 10 -5.19 42.87 -24.92
CA GLU A 10 -4.00 43.39 -24.24
C GLU A 10 -4.39 44.15 -22.95
N ILE A 11 -5.48 44.93 -22.98
CA ILE A 11 -6.02 45.62 -21.82
C ILE A 11 -6.56 44.61 -20.79
N ALA A 12 -7.26 43.55 -21.24
CA ALA A 12 -7.71 42.47 -20.37
C ALA A 12 -6.51 41.76 -19.72
N ARG A 13 -5.45 41.48 -20.49
CA ARG A 13 -4.21 40.86 -20.01
C ARG A 13 -3.49 41.74 -18.98
N LEU A 14 -3.35 43.05 -19.24
CA LEU A 14 -2.74 44.00 -18.31
C LEU A 14 -3.58 44.23 -17.05
N SER A 15 -4.91 44.16 -17.17
CA SER A 15 -5.86 44.19 -16.06
C SER A 15 -5.71 42.95 -15.18
N THR A 16 -5.62 41.76 -15.78
CA THR A 16 -5.33 40.51 -15.03
C THR A 16 -3.95 40.54 -14.40
N ASP A 17 -2.91 41.02 -15.09
CA ASP A 17 -1.56 41.11 -14.53
C ASP A 17 -1.47 42.08 -13.34
N ARG A 18 -2.21 43.20 -13.37
CA ARG A 18 -2.36 44.06 -12.18
C ARG A 18 -3.12 43.35 -11.06
N GLY A 19 -4.25 42.71 -11.38
CA GLY A 19 -5.02 41.96 -10.38
C GLY A 19 -4.19 40.85 -9.71
N TYR A 20 -3.35 40.14 -10.47
CA TYR A 20 -2.43 39.14 -9.93
C TYR A 20 -1.34 39.77 -9.04
N ARG A 21 -0.79 40.93 -9.43
CA ARG A 21 0.20 41.64 -8.61
C ARG A 21 -0.41 42.15 -7.31
N ASP A 22 -1.57 42.79 -7.38
CA ASP A 22 -2.28 43.31 -6.22
C ASP A 22 -2.65 42.17 -5.25
N LEU A 23 -3.17 41.05 -5.77
CA LEU A 23 -3.45 39.85 -4.99
C LEU A 23 -2.16 39.28 -4.36
N SER A 24 -1.05 39.24 -5.10
CA SER A 24 0.23 38.72 -4.58
C SER A 24 0.78 39.59 -3.44
N THR A 25 0.62 40.91 -3.52
CA THR A 25 1.01 41.85 -2.48
C THR A 25 0.10 41.70 -1.26
N GLU A 26 -1.21 41.65 -1.45
CA GLU A 26 -2.18 41.43 -0.37
C GLU A 26 -1.95 40.09 0.36
N LEU A 27 -1.64 39.03 -0.39
CA LEU A 27 -1.32 37.71 0.17
C LEU A 27 -0.01 37.73 0.96
N ALA A 28 0.99 38.47 0.49
CA ALA A 28 2.27 38.64 1.19
C ALA A 28 2.10 39.45 2.50
N GLU A 29 1.34 40.54 2.47
CA GLU A 29 1.01 41.34 3.65
C GLU A 29 0.20 40.50 4.66
N THR A 30 -0.80 39.76 4.21
CA THR A 30 -1.61 38.87 5.05
C THR A 30 -0.76 37.78 5.72
N ARG A 31 0.15 37.16 4.96
CA ARG A 31 1.12 36.19 5.49
C ARG A 31 2.00 36.81 6.55
N GLN A 32 2.53 38.02 6.31
CA GLN A 32 3.37 38.71 7.28
C GLN A 32 2.63 39.03 8.58
N ILE A 33 1.36 39.45 8.51
CA ILE A 33 0.51 39.71 9.68
C ILE A 33 0.28 38.41 10.45
N ALA A 34 -0.07 37.32 9.75
CA ALA A 34 -0.29 36.01 10.36
C ALA A 34 0.99 35.49 11.03
N ASP A 35 2.15 35.61 10.39
CA ASP A 35 3.44 35.21 10.93
C ASP A 35 3.79 35.99 12.20
N THR A 36 3.55 37.31 12.21
CA THR A 36 3.77 38.13 13.40
C THR A 36 2.82 37.73 14.54
N ALA A 37 1.55 37.47 14.23
CA ALA A 37 0.59 37.01 15.23
C ALA A 37 0.98 35.64 15.82
N LEU A 38 1.36 34.69 14.97
CA LEU A 38 1.79 33.36 15.41
C LEU A 38 3.12 33.41 16.18
N LYS A 39 4.06 34.27 15.81
CA LYS A 39 5.30 34.50 16.57
C LYS A 39 5.03 35.09 17.96
N ALA A 40 3.97 35.89 18.11
CA ALA A 40 3.56 36.40 19.41
C ALA A 40 2.95 35.31 20.30
N VAL A 41 2.33 34.29 19.71
CA VAL A 41 1.69 33.18 20.42
C VAL A 41 2.67 32.04 20.72
N ILE A 42 3.54 31.70 19.77
CA ILE A 42 4.62 30.70 19.91
C ILE A 42 5.97 31.41 19.78
N PRO A 43 6.57 31.83 20.92
CA PRO A 43 7.82 32.56 20.95
C PRO A 43 8.95 31.83 20.22
N GLY A 44 9.77 32.58 19.48
CA GLY A 44 10.92 32.02 18.79
C GLY A 44 11.97 31.41 19.72
N GLU A 45 12.00 31.81 21.00
CA GLU A 45 12.91 31.25 22.00
C GLU A 45 12.56 29.80 22.35
N ILE A 46 11.27 29.50 22.52
CA ILE A 46 10.78 28.13 22.74
C ILE A 46 11.23 27.21 21.59
N LEU A 47 11.03 27.67 20.35
CA LEU A 47 11.38 26.86 19.18
C LEU A 47 12.89 26.73 18.98
N LYS A 48 13.68 27.74 19.34
CA LYS A 48 15.15 27.65 19.32
C LYS A 48 15.69 26.68 20.37
N GLU A 49 15.05 26.60 21.53
CA GLU A 49 15.41 25.62 22.55
C GLU A 49 15.04 24.22 22.09
N ALA A 50 13.83 24.05 21.55
CA ALA A 50 13.37 22.77 21.03
C ALA A 50 14.22 22.25 19.87
N ASP A 51 14.69 23.13 18.98
CA ASP A 51 15.58 22.82 17.85
C ASP A 51 16.86 22.08 18.24
N LYS A 52 17.33 22.23 19.47
CA LYS A 52 18.51 21.51 19.98
C LYS A 52 18.25 20.01 20.15
N SER A 53 16.99 19.60 20.14
CA SER A 53 16.54 18.24 20.42
C SER A 53 15.84 17.59 19.22
N VAL A 54 15.91 18.19 18.04
CA VAL A 54 15.33 17.64 16.80
C VAL A 54 16.45 17.23 15.85
N TYR A 55 16.45 16.01 15.38
CA TYR A 55 17.54 15.39 14.63
C TYR A 55 17.07 14.93 13.26
N MET A 56 17.98 15.00 12.30
CA MET A 56 17.84 14.43 10.97
C MET A 56 18.18 12.94 11.02
N VAL A 57 17.35 12.08 10.45
CA VAL A 57 17.53 10.62 10.36
C VAL A 57 18.20 10.29 9.03
N LEU A 58 19.33 9.58 9.11
CA LEU A 58 20.23 9.35 8.00
C LEU A 58 20.52 7.86 7.79
N ASN A 59 20.73 7.47 6.54
CA ASN A 59 21.37 6.21 6.14
C ASN A 59 22.53 6.55 5.19
N ASN A 60 23.78 6.26 5.57
CA ASN A 60 24.95 6.52 4.71
C ASN A 60 24.96 7.95 4.10
N ASN A 61 24.52 8.96 4.86
CA ASN A 61 24.36 10.38 4.48
C ASN A 61 23.21 10.73 3.53
N GLU A 62 22.27 9.82 3.30
CA GLU A 62 20.98 10.11 2.67
C GLU A 62 19.93 10.41 3.75
N HIS A 63 19.05 11.38 3.49
CA HIS A 63 18.05 11.85 4.45
C HIS A 63 16.70 11.13 4.30
N TYR A 64 16.16 10.61 5.41
CA TYR A 64 14.89 9.86 5.45
C TYR A 64 13.78 10.59 6.20
N GLY A 65 14.12 11.37 7.23
CA GLY A 65 13.13 12.09 8.03
C GLY A 65 13.74 12.75 9.26
N ALA A 66 12.90 13.19 10.17
CA ALA A 66 13.28 13.83 11.42
C ALA A 66 12.89 12.96 12.63
N ALA A 67 13.54 13.21 13.76
CA ALA A 67 13.25 12.58 15.04
C ALA A 67 13.48 13.61 16.17
N PHE A 68 12.93 13.39 17.36
CA PHE A 68 13.13 14.31 18.48
C PHE A 68 13.28 13.59 19.82
N VAL A 69 14.04 14.21 20.74
CA VAL A 69 14.40 13.59 22.02
C VAL A 69 13.23 13.56 22.99
N ILE A 70 12.92 12.38 23.52
CA ILE A 70 11.93 12.19 24.59
C ILE A 70 12.56 11.67 25.90
N ASP A 71 13.67 10.92 25.81
CA ASP A 71 14.46 10.48 26.96
C ASP A 71 15.96 10.50 26.61
N ARG A 72 16.58 11.64 26.91
CA ARG A 72 18.00 11.97 26.68
C ARG A 72 18.93 10.96 27.34
N ASP A 73 18.64 10.57 28.58
CA ASP A 73 19.55 9.73 29.38
C ASP A 73 19.58 8.29 28.88
N ARG A 74 18.47 7.83 28.29
CA ARG A 74 18.35 6.50 27.69
C ARG A 74 18.53 6.47 26.18
N GLY A 75 18.80 7.61 25.55
CA GLY A 75 18.98 7.68 24.10
C GLY A 75 17.71 7.40 23.30
N VAL A 76 16.55 7.84 23.78
CA VAL A 76 15.25 7.58 23.12
C VAL A 76 14.76 8.82 22.38
N LEU A 77 14.53 8.65 21.08
CA LEU A 77 13.92 9.65 20.22
C LEU A 77 12.58 9.13 19.69
N ALA A 78 11.62 10.02 19.48
CA ALA A 78 10.38 9.75 18.76
C ALA A 78 10.51 10.17 17.29
N THR A 79 9.83 9.46 16.40
CA THR A 79 9.76 9.74 14.95
C THR A 79 8.47 9.15 14.37
N ALA A 80 8.27 9.27 13.05
CA ALA A 80 7.17 8.65 12.34
C ALA A 80 7.47 7.17 12.03
N ALA A 81 6.45 6.31 12.00
CA ALA A 81 6.61 4.89 11.75
C ALA A 81 7.14 4.61 10.34
N HIS A 82 6.66 5.32 9.33
CA HIS A 82 7.11 5.12 7.95
C HIS A 82 8.59 5.47 7.74
N VAL A 83 9.14 6.41 8.52
CA VAL A 83 10.59 6.71 8.52
C VAL A 83 11.38 5.50 9.00
N VAL A 84 10.89 4.82 10.05
CA VAL A 84 11.51 3.60 10.58
C VAL A 84 11.32 2.40 9.67
N ALA A 85 10.16 2.27 9.00
CA ALA A 85 9.88 1.17 8.08
C ALA A 85 10.83 1.14 6.87
N GLU A 86 11.52 2.26 6.58
CA GLU A 86 12.56 2.33 5.54
C GLU A 86 13.96 1.96 6.05
N LEU A 87 14.14 1.82 7.36
CA LEU A 87 15.39 1.42 8.00
C LEU A 87 15.47 -0.11 8.08
N ASP A 88 16.31 -0.68 7.23
CA ASP A 88 16.67 -2.09 7.19
C ASP A 88 17.88 -2.37 8.09
N PHE A 89 17.62 -2.75 9.34
CA PHE A 89 18.65 -3.06 10.35
C PHE A 89 19.36 -4.40 10.11
N ASP A 90 18.84 -5.27 9.23
CA ASP A 90 19.44 -6.56 8.90
C ASP A 90 20.50 -6.46 7.79
N ALA A 91 20.49 -5.38 7.02
CA ALA A 91 21.53 -5.09 6.03
C ALA A 91 22.86 -4.71 6.68
N ASN A 92 23.82 -5.65 6.65
CA ASN A 92 25.17 -5.49 7.20
C ASN A 92 26.00 -4.30 6.63
N GLU A 93 25.56 -3.65 5.56
CA GLU A 93 26.26 -2.55 4.88
C GLU A 93 25.71 -1.15 5.19
N LYS A 94 24.59 -1.03 5.93
CA LYS A 94 23.94 0.25 6.20
C LYS A 94 24.26 0.77 7.61
N GLU A 95 24.73 2.01 7.69
CA GLU A 95 24.93 2.70 8.96
C GLU A 95 23.86 3.79 9.12
N TYR A 96 22.91 3.54 10.02
CA TYR A 96 21.88 4.50 10.37
C TYR A 96 22.32 5.39 11.51
N SER A 97 22.10 6.69 11.35
CA SER A 97 22.46 7.67 12.37
C SER A 97 21.45 8.80 12.45
N VAL A 98 21.48 9.54 13.56
CA VAL A 98 20.78 10.81 13.70
C VAL A 98 21.79 11.95 13.83
N LEU A 99 21.52 13.09 13.18
CA LEU A 99 22.41 14.24 13.17
C LEU A 99 21.65 15.52 13.50
N ASN A 100 22.24 16.36 14.36
CA ASN A 100 21.77 17.70 14.64
C ASN A 100 22.96 18.66 14.51
N ARG A 101 22.76 19.82 13.86
CA ARG A 101 23.84 20.81 13.68
C ARG A 101 24.48 21.33 14.98
N HIS A 102 23.73 21.32 16.10
CA HIS A 102 24.19 21.79 17.41
C HIS A 102 25.16 20.79 18.04
N THR A 103 25.01 19.50 17.74
CA THR A 103 25.92 18.45 18.20
C THR A 103 27.08 18.27 17.23
N GLY A 104 26.82 18.42 15.93
CA GLY A 104 27.81 18.27 14.86
C GLY A 104 28.39 16.86 14.73
N LYS A 105 27.87 15.89 15.50
CA LYS A 105 28.31 14.49 15.50
C LYS A 105 27.11 13.58 15.24
N PRO A 106 27.20 12.64 14.27
CA PRO A 106 26.17 11.64 14.06
C PRO A 106 26.13 10.66 15.22
N LEU A 107 24.93 10.32 15.68
CA LEU A 107 24.69 9.32 16.72
C LEU A 107 24.10 8.07 16.08
N ARG A 108 24.76 6.92 16.30
CA ARG A 108 24.33 5.66 15.70
C ARG A 108 22.97 5.23 16.24
N ILE A 109 22.07 4.84 15.33
CA ILE A 109 20.80 4.19 15.66
C ILE A 109 21.08 2.70 15.88
N ARG A 110 20.67 2.20 17.04
CA ARG A 110 20.86 0.80 17.44
C ARG A 110 19.64 -0.06 17.14
N ASN A 111 18.46 0.48 17.35
CA ASN A 111 17.20 -0.22 17.20
C ASN A 111 16.05 0.78 17.04
N ALA A 112 14.88 0.28 16.66
CA ALA A 112 13.66 1.04 16.61
C ALA A 112 12.45 0.21 17.08
N LYS A 113 11.37 0.89 17.46
CA LYS A 113 10.08 0.26 17.77
C LYS A 113 8.97 1.03 17.05
N ILE A 114 8.25 0.36 16.15
CA ILE A 114 7.06 0.90 15.48
C ILE A 114 5.82 0.61 16.33
N HIS A 115 4.87 1.54 16.36
CA HIS A 115 3.59 1.33 17.02
C HIS A 115 2.80 0.23 16.30
N SER A 116 2.33 -0.78 17.04
CA SER A 116 1.67 -1.96 16.47
C SER A 116 0.38 -1.64 15.69
N GLY A 117 -0.28 -0.54 16.05
CA GLY A 117 -1.42 0.02 15.30
C GLY A 117 -1.14 0.39 13.86
N TYR A 118 0.12 0.69 13.49
CA TYR A 118 0.51 1.03 12.12
C TYR A 118 0.25 -0.15 11.17
N GLU A 119 0.86 -1.30 11.43
CA GLU A 119 0.66 -2.50 10.61
C GLU A 119 -0.71 -3.14 10.77
N ARG A 120 -1.25 -3.12 12.00
CA ARG A 120 -2.57 -3.68 12.30
C ARG A 120 -3.68 -2.95 11.54
N PHE A 121 -3.57 -1.63 11.37
CA PHE A 121 -4.51 -0.85 10.55
C PHE A 121 -4.45 -1.26 9.09
N ARG A 122 -3.25 -1.30 8.49
CA ARG A 122 -3.04 -1.73 7.10
C ARG A 122 -3.67 -3.10 6.86
N LYS A 123 -3.33 -4.07 7.70
CA LYS A 123 -3.89 -5.43 7.62
C LYS A 123 -5.40 -5.45 7.71
N LEU A 124 -6.01 -4.70 8.63
CA LEU A 124 -7.47 -4.60 8.76
C LEU A 124 -8.10 -4.11 7.45
N VAL A 125 -7.57 -3.05 6.85
CA VAL A 125 -8.11 -2.46 5.62
C VAL A 125 -7.91 -3.40 4.43
N GLU A 126 -6.74 -4.02 4.29
CA GLU A 126 -6.42 -4.97 3.22
C GLU A 126 -7.19 -6.28 3.33
N THR A 127 -7.54 -6.72 4.54
CA THR A 127 -8.47 -7.84 4.73
C THR A 127 -9.91 -7.42 4.40
N TYR A 128 -10.32 -6.18 4.71
CA TYR A 128 -11.68 -5.69 4.47
C TYR A 128 -11.98 -5.45 2.99
N GLN A 129 -11.02 -4.91 2.22
CA GLN A 129 -11.11 -4.67 0.77
C GLN A 129 -12.33 -3.83 0.37
N PRO A 130 -12.41 -2.57 0.83
CA PRO A 130 -13.58 -1.72 0.60
C PRO A 130 -13.71 -1.35 -0.87
N VAL A 131 -14.94 -1.29 -1.38
CA VAL A 131 -15.21 -0.89 -2.78
C VAL A 131 -15.96 0.43 -2.85
N ASP A 132 -15.72 1.18 -3.92
CA ASP A 132 -16.40 2.43 -4.21
C ASP A 132 -17.85 2.12 -4.67
N PRO A 133 -18.86 2.40 -3.84
CA PRO A 133 -20.26 2.06 -4.14
C PRO A 133 -20.80 2.82 -5.37
N ASP A 134 -20.19 3.96 -5.71
CA ASP A 134 -20.59 4.76 -6.87
C ASP A 134 -19.90 4.34 -8.17
N SER A 135 -18.96 3.39 -8.11
CA SER A 135 -18.31 2.85 -9.30
C SER A 135 -19.28 2.03 -10.17
N SER A 136 -19.05 2.01 -11.48
CA SER A 136 -19.88 1.28 -12.42
C SER A 136 -19.70 -0.23 -12.24
N ILE A 137 -20.77 -1.01 -12.40
CA ILE A 137 -20.68 -2.48 -12.38
C ILE A 137 -19.73 -3.03 -13.47
N ARG A 138 -19.53 -2.30 -14.58
CA ARG A 138 -18.65 -2.71 -15.69
C ARG A 138 -17.18 -2.36 -15.44
N SER A 139 -16.92 -1.51 -14.46
CA SER A 139 -15.58 -1.10 -14.04
C SER A 139 -15.60 -0.86 -12.53
N PRO A 140 -15.83 -1.93 -11.74
CA PRO A 140 -15.94 -1.83 -10.29
C PRO A 140 -14.59 -1.39 -9.72
N ARG A 141 -14.60 -0.44 -8.78
CA ARG A 141 -13.37 0.14 -8.20
C ARG A 141 -13.28 -0.11 -6.71
N PHE A 142 -12.05 -0.30 -6.22
CA PHE A 142 -11.79 -0.23 -4.79
C PHE A 142 -11.95 1.20 -4.27
N PHE A 143 -12.40 1.32 -3.02
CA PHE A 143 -12.39 2.60 -2.31
C PHE A 143 -11.01 2.80 -1.72
N ARG A 144 -10.32 3.87 -2.14
CA ARG A 144 -8.96 4.14 -1.69
C ARG A 144 -8.95 4.69 -0.28
N ILE A 145 -8.36 3.95 0.63
CA ILE A 145 -7.96 4.41 1.96
C ILE A 145 -6.46 4.70 1.94
N PHE A 146 -6.01 5.69 2.70
CA PHE A 146 -4.60 6.04 2.84
C PHE A 146 -4.08 5.45 4.15
N ASP A 147 -2.84 4.96 4.15
CA ASP A 147 -2.20 4.51 5.37
C ASP A 147 -1.77 5.71 6.23
N MET A 148 -2.58 6.02 7.23
CA MET A 148 -2.41 7.22 8.07
C MET A 148 -2.53 6.90 9.55
N ALA A 149 -2.72 5.64 9.95
CA ALA A 149 -3.02 5.31 11.33
C ALA A 149 -1.74 5.03 12.14
N HIS A 150 -1.64 5.64 13.32
CA HIS A 150 -0.58 5.35 14.29
C HIS A 150 0.83 5.42 13.71
N ASP A 151 1.08 6.43 12.88
CA ASP A 151 2.37 6.68 12.23
C ASP A 151 3.38 7.27 13.24
N GLY A 152 3.70 6.50 14.27
CA GLY A 152 4.62 6.85 15.34
C GLY A 152 5.56 5.69 15.68
N ALA A 153 6.81 6.03 15.98
CA ALA A 153 7.84 5.07 16.36
C ALA A 153 8.86 5.67 17.33
N LEU A 154 9.63 4.79 17.96
CA LEU A 154 10.79 5.12 18.79
C LEU A 154 12.08 4.71 18.08
N LEU A 155 13.11 5.54 18.21
CA LEU A 155 14.50 5.24 17.85
C LEU A 155 15.34 5.17 19.12
N PHE A 156 16.22 4.18 19.18
CA PHE A 156 17.18 4.00 20.27
C PHE A 156 18.58 4.27 19.73
N VAL A 157 19.26 5.27 20.28
CA VAL A 157 20.58 5.70 19.82
C VAL A 157 21.62 5.52 20.93
N ASP A 158 22.89 5.62 20.54
CA ASP A 158 23.98 5.85 21.48
C ASP A 158 24.09 7.34 21.80
N PRO A 159 23.70 7.79 23.01
CA PRO A 159 23.68 9.22 23.29
C PRO A 159 25.04 9.73 23.78
N PHE A 160 25.97 8.85 24.14
CA PHE A 160 27.25 9.24 24.77
C PHE A 160 28.39 9.23 23.77
N ASP A 161 29.20 10.29 23.79
CA ASP A 161 30.48 10.32 23.12
C ASP A 161 31.43 9.27 23.76
N PRO A 162 31.99 8.33 22.99
CA PRO A 162 32.86 7.28 23.54
C PRO A 162 34.19 7.82 24.08
N GLU A 163 34.64 8.99 23.63
CA GLU A 163 35.90 9.61 24.06
C GLU A 163 35.71 10.45 25.32
N THR A 164 34.63 11.23 25.39
CA THR A 164 34.41 12.20 26.48
C THR A 164 33.41 11.72 27.53
N GLY A 165 32.56 10.75 27.21
CA GLY A 165 31.42 10.33 28.04
C GLY A 165 30.30 11.35 28.11
N GLU A 166 30.35 12.43 27.33
CA GLU A 166 29.32 13.48 27.32
C GLU A 166 28.07 12.98 26.59
N ASN A 167 26.89 13.33 27.11
CA ASN A 167 25.63 13.07 26.43
C ASN A 167 25.41 14.13 25.33
N LEU A 168 25.51 13.67 24.09
CA LEU A 168 25.39 14.46 22.86
C LEU A 168 23.93 14.76 22.49
N LEU A 169 22.94 14.17 23.14
CA LEU A 169 21.54 14.52 22.89
C LEU A 169 21.16 15.87 23.53
N GLY A 170 20.30 16.61 22.84
CA GLY A 170 19.62 17.79 23.38
C GLY A 170 18.69 17.45 24.56
N PRO A 171 18.15 18.47 25.25
CA PRO A 171 17.23 18.27 26.38
C PRO A 171 15.95 17.51 25.98
N ASN A 172 15.30 16.85 26.94
CA ASN A 172 14.00 16.22 26.69
C ASN A 172 12.97 17.26 26.24
N LEU A 173 12.24 16.97 25.16
CA LEU A 173 11.07 17.75 24.79
C LEU A 173 9.86 17.25 25.59
N PRO A 174 9.14 18.14 26.30
CA PRO A 174 7.99 17.72 27.09
C PRO A 174 6.86 17.28 26.17
N LEU A 175 6.26 16.13 26.47
CA LEU A 175 5.06 15.66 25.76
C LEU A 175 3.81 16.27 26.42
N GLY A 176 2.86 16.70 25.61
CA GLY A 176 1.55 17.15 26.08
C GLY A 176 0.83 16.02 26.81
N ASN A 177 0.24 16.31 27.97
CA ASN A 177 -0.50 15.31 28.74
C ASN A 177 -1.85 14.96 28.08
N GLU A 178 -2.47 13.86 28.52
CA GLU A 178 -3.71 13.35 27.91
C GLU A 178 -4.85 14.37 27.87
N GLU A 179 -5.06 15.13 28.95
CA GLU A 179 -6.08 16.18 28.99
C GLU A 179 -5.86 17.23 27.90
N LYS A 180 -4.61 17.69 27.73
CA LYS A 180 -4.21 18.65 26.69
C LYS A 180 -4.41 18.07 25.30
N LEU A 181 -3.98 16.83 25.08
CA LEU A 181 -4.05 16.16 23.77
C LEU A 181 -5.50 15.92 23.32
N LEU A 182 -6.39 15.54 24.24
CA LEU A 182 -7.81 15.34 23.94
C LEU A 182 -8.58 16.66 23.77
N ALA A 183 -8.04 17.77 24.29
CA ALA A 183 -8.61 19.10 24.14
C ALA A 183 -8.21 19.81 22.83
N LEU A 184 -7.25 19.26 22.07
CA LEU A 184 -6.81 19.84 20.80
C LEU A 184 -7.98 20.03 19.82
N SER A 185 -8.00 21.19 19.18
CA SER A 185 -9.11 21.62 18.35
C SER A 185 -8.67 22.56 17.23
N ALA A 186 -9.57 22.78 16.27
CA ALA A 186 -9.30 23.70 15.18
C ALA A 186 -9.07 25.13 15.70
N GLY A 187 -8.00 25.78 15.24
CA GLY A 187 -7.58 27.11 15.66
C GLY A 187 -6.44 27.10 16.68
N ASP A 188 -6.13 25.96 17.30
CA ASP A 188 -5.03 25.88 18.26
C ASP A 188 -3.68 26.13 17.55
N PRO A 189 -2.83 27.01 18.12
CA PRO A 189 -1.55 27.38 17.53
C PRO A 189 -0.55 26.24 17.66
N VAL A 190 0.09 25.87 16.55
CA VAL A 190 1.14 24.85 16.51
C VAL A 190 2.33 25.30 15.68
N ALA A 191 3.50 24.71 15.94
CA ALA A 191 4.71 24.89 15.16
C ALA A 191 5.35 23.54 14.84
N SER A 192 5.97 23.39 13.68
CA SER A 192 6.74 22.20 13.30
C SER A 192 8.21 22.54 13.14
N ILE A 193 9.08 21.61 13.54
CA ILE A 193 10.52 21.64 13.30
C ILE A 193 10.89 20.40 12.49
N GLY A 194 11.62 20.56 11.39
CA GLY A 194 12.03 19.44 10.52
C GLY A 194 13.16 19.81 9.56
N PHE A 195 13.56 18.87 8.70
CA PHE A 195 14.71 19.02 7.78
C PHE A 195 14.28 18.83 6.32
N PRO A 196 13.52 19.75 5.72
CA PRO A 196 13.00 19.54 4.38
C PRO A 196 14.15 19.36 3.37
N VAL A 197 14.12 18.25 2.63
CA VAL A 197 15.16 17.86 1.67
C VAL A 197 15.22 18.87 0.52
N ASP A 198 16.44 19.31 0.18
CA ASP A 198 16.68 19.94 -1.12
C ASP A 198 16.99 18.85 -2.16
N THR A 199 16.03 18.62 -3.07
CA THR A 199 16.12 17.60 -4.12
C THR A 199 17.25 17.84 -5.12
N LEU A 200 17.90 19.01 -5.10
CA LEU A 200 19.00 19.33 -6.01
C LEU A 200 20.37 18.86 -5.51
N THR A 201 20.54 18.63 -4.20
CA THR A 201 21.86 18.30 -3.63
C THR A 201 21.98 16.91 -3.04
N ALA A 202 20.89 16.23 -2.66
CA ALA A 202 20.71 14.83 -2.17
C ALA A 202 21.74 14.26 -1.15
N ASN A 203 23.03 14.53 -1.32
CA ASN A 203 24.09 14.40 -0.34
C ASN A 203 23.91 15.41 0.79
N VAL A 204 23.82 14.89 2.01
CA VAL A 204 23.82 15.68 3.24
C VAL A 204 25.27 16.02 3.60
N MET A 205 25.58 17.32 3.72
CA MET A 205 26.77 17.80 4.44
C MET A 205 26.40 18.09 5.90
N GLU A 206 27.36 18.12 6.83
CA GLU A 206 27.07 18.47 8.24
C GLU A 206 26.38 19.84 8.37
N GLU A 207 26.75 20.81 7.54
CA GLU A 207 26.09 22.12 7.42
C GLU A 207 24.66 22.10 6.86
N SER A 208 24.21 20.96 6.29
CA SER A 208 22.86 20.76 5.74
C SER A 208 21.84 20.37 6.82
N ALA A 209 22.27 20.05 8.04
CA ALA A 209 21.39 19.77 9.19
C ALA A 209 20.78 21.04 9.81
N ALA A 210 20.46 22.05 8.99
CA ALA A 210 19.74 23.23 9.42
C ALA A 210 18.24 22.97 9.36
N SER A 211 17.60 22.91 10.53
CA SER A 211 16.16 22.73 10.59
C SER A 211 15.40 23.93 9.99
N ARG A 212 14.19 23.67 9.51
CA ARG A 212 13.19 24.68 9.19
C ARG A 212 12.10 24.64 10.24
N ILE A 213 11.64 25.84 10.60
CA ILE A 213 10.61 26.05 11.61
C ILE A 213 9.43 26.70 10.93
N GLU A 214 8.30 26.02 10.95
CA GLU A 214 7.03 26.49 10.41
C GLU A 214 6.03 26.70 11.53
N ARG A 215 5.16 27.72 11.41
CA ARG A 215 4.07 27.96 12.37
C ARG A 215 2.74 27.92 11.64
N GLY A 216 1.70 27.49 12.35
CA GLY A 216 0.36 27.45 11.83
C GLY A 216 -0.65 27.21 12.93
N VAL A 217 -1.81 26.71 12.52
CA VAL A 217 -2.88 26.30 13.42
C VAL A 217 -3.39 24.93 13.02
N ILE A 218 -3.94 24.21 14.00
CA ILE A 218 -4.72 23.00 13.75
C ILE A 218 -5.95 23.39 12.92
N SER A 219 -6.16 22.70 11.80
CA SER A 219 -7.31 22.86 10.92
C SER A 219 -8.46 21.93 11.34
N SER A 220 -8.14 20.71 11.75
CA SER A 220 -9.12 19.75 12.29
C SER A 220 -8.42 18.61 13.03
N MET A 221 -9.17 17.93 13.90
CA MET A 221 -8.82 16.61 14.43
C MET A 221 -9.70 15.57 13.76
N ILE A 222 -9.12 14.47 13.28
CA ILE A 222 -9.82 13.42 12.53
C ILE A 222 -9.32 12.02 12.88
N ALA A 223 -10.09 11.00 12.48
CA ALA A 223 -9.70 9.60 12.52
C ALA A 223 -9.02 9.20 11.18
N PRO A 224 -8.25 8.09 11.12
CA PRO A 224 -7.53 7.67 9.91
C PRO A 224 -8.44 7.12 8.79
N ILE A 225 -9.72 6.88 9.07
CA ILE A 225 -10.73 6.47 8.08
C ILE A 225 -11.82 7.53 8.04
N ASP A 226 -12.26 7.92 6.84
CA ASP A 226 -13.30 8.93 6.63
C ASP A 226 -12.96 10.30 7.24
N LEU A 227 -12.25 11.11 6.45
CA LEU A 227 -11.77 12.43 6.86
C LEU A 227 -12.89 13.47 7.05
N VAL A 228 -14.14 13.13 6.69
CA VAL A 228 -15.28 14.06 6.72
C VAL A 228 -16.03 14.00 8.05
N GLU A 229 -16.13 12.82 8.68
CA GLU A 229 -16.87 12.63 9.93
C GLU A 229 -15.93 12.44 11.12
N ARG A 230 -16.01 13.33 12.11
CA ARG A 230 -15.28 13.19 13.38
C ARG A 230 -15.83 12.04 14.20
N SER A 231 -14.94 11.31 14.88
CA SER A 231 -15.36 10.31 15.84
C SER A 231 -16.05 10.98 17.02
N LYS A 232 -17.04 10.28 17.59
CA LYS A 232 -17.65 10.66 18.87
C LYS A 232 -16.70 10.43 20.03
N ASP A 233 -15.72 9.54 19.88
CA ASP A 233 -14.64 9.34 20.83
C ASP A 233 -13.45 10.26 20.48
N PRO A 234 -13.11 11.24 21.33
CA PRO A 234 -11.95 12.11 21.12
C PRO A 234 -10.62 11.34 21.01
N VAL A 235 -10.50 10.16 21.64
CA VAL A 235 -9.31 9.31 21.56
C VAL A 235 -9.10 8.86 20.12
N ALA A 236 -10.16 8.46 19.41
CA ALA A 236 -10.06 8.01 18.03
C ALA A 236 -9.77 9.13 17.01
N ASN A 237 -9.96 10.40 17.37
CA ASN A 237 -9.57 11.55 16.54
C ASN A 237 -8.08 11.87 16.71
N ASN A 238 -7.22 10.91 16.39
CA ASN A 238 -5.79 10.94 16.69
C ASN A 238 -4.92 11.52 15.56
N LEU A 239 -5.51 12.06 14.49
CA LEU A 239 -4.79 12.79 13.44
C LEU A 239 -5.05 14.28 13.51
N ILE A 240 -3.97 15.04 13.52
CA ILE A 240 -3.94 16.50 13.46
C ILE A 240 -3.81 16.92 12.00
N VAL A 241 -4.78 17.66 11.50
CA VAL A 241 -4.71 18.30 10.17
C VAL A 241 -4.20 19.72 10.35
N HIS A 242 -3.24 20.15 9.53
CA HIS A 242 -2.73 21.53 9.53
C HIS A 242 -2.41 22.01 8.12
N ARG A 243 -2.05 23.29 7.97
CA ARG A 243 -1.64 23.89 6.67
C ARG A 243 -0.26 24.55 6.72
N MET A 244 0.59 24.11 7.63
CA MET A 244 2.00 24.48 7.65
C MET A 244 2.71 23.95 6.39
N ALA A 245 3.69 24.70 5.90
CA ALA A 245 4.47 24.32 4.72
C ALA A 245 5.39 23.13 5.04
N ILE A 246 4.87 21.92 4.88
CA ILE A 246 5.61 20.68 5.08
C ILE A 246 6.13 20.13 3.74
N ALA A 247 7.31 19.51 3.78
CA ALA A 247 7.94 18.89 2.62
C ALA A 247 8.63 17.57 3.05
N PRO A 248 8.99 16.68 2.10
CA PRO A 248 9.76 15.48 2.40
C PRO A 248 10.97 15.82 3.30
N GLY A 249 11.14 15.05 4.37
CA GLY A 249 12.16 15.32 5.39
C GLY A 249 11.66 16.04 6.65
N ASN A 250 10.42 16.52 6.67
CA ASN A 250 9.78 16.95 7.92
C ASN A 250 9.12 15.79 8.69
N SER A 251 8.80 14.68 8.00
CA SER A 251 8.23 13.48 8.59
C SER A 251 9.00 13.02 9.82
N GLY A 252 8.30 12.75 10.92
CA GLY A 252 8.87 12.38 12.21
C GLY A 252 9.30 13.56 13.10
N GLY A 253 9.30 14.79 12.57
CA GLY A 253 9.59 16.00 13.33
C GLY A 253 8.45 16.37 14.29
N PRO A 254 8.73 17.07 15.40
CA PRO A 254 7.70 17.41 16.38
C PRO A 254 6.75 18.51 15.89
N LEU A 255 5.50 18.43 16.32
CA LEU A 255 4.56 19.55 16.38
C LEU A 255 4.48 20.03 17.83
N LEU A 256 4.81 21.30 18.05
CA LEU A 256 4.81 21.95 19.36
C LEU A 256 3.62 22.90 19.47
N ASP A 257 3.01 22.98 20.65
CA ASP A 257 2.07 24.04 20.96
C ASP A 257 2.75 25.31 21.51
N LYS A 258 1.94 26.29 21.94
CA LYS A 258 2.40 27.56 22.48
C LYS A 258 3.24 27.47 23.76
N ASP A 259 3.13 26.38 24.52
CA ASP A 259 3.87 26.17 25.76
C ASP A 259 5.18 25.41 25.52
N GLY A 260 5.40 24.94 24.29
CA GLY A 260 6.56 24.13 23.91
C GLY A 260 6.36 22.63 24.15
N ASP A 261 5.14 22.21 24.53
CA ASP A 261 4.82 20.78 24.64
C ASP A 261 4.60 20.19 23.24
N ILE A 262 5.11 18.98 23.04
CA ILE A 262 4.85 18.21 21.83
C ILE A 262 3.41 17.74 21.86
N VAL A 263 2.67 18.03 20.79
CA VAL A 263 1.27 17.62 20.62
C VAL A 263 1.09 16.63 19.46
N GLY A 264 2.05 16.56 18.54
CA GLY A 264 2.03 15.61 17.45
C GLY A 264 3.40 15.32 16.82
N ILE A 265 3.41 14.33 15.93
CA ILE A 265 4.53 13.88 15.12
C ILE A 265 4.14 14.14 13.67
N ASN A 266 4.91 14.97 12.97
CA ASN A 266 4.65 15.30 11.58
C ASN A 266 4.72 14.03 10.73
N SER A 267 3.78 13.85 9.82
CA SER A 267 3.61 12.60 9.06
C SER A 267 3.57 12.94 7.57
N HIS A 268 2.46 12.64 6.90
CA HIS A 268 2.31 12.76 5.45
C HIS A 268 1.58 14.05 5.05
N ALA A 269 1.75 14.46 3.79
CA ALA A 269 0.80 15.37 3.14
C ALA A 269 -0.46 14.59 2.73
N SER A 270 -1.65 15.17 2.93
CA SER A 270 -2.91 14.58 2.46
C SER A 270 -3.08 14.87 0.97
N TYR A 271 -3.12 13.82 0.14
CA TYR A 271 -3.33 13.91 -1.32
C TYR A 271 -4.75 13.49 -1.74
N SER A 272 -5.77 13.85 -0.95
CA SER A 272 -7.16 13.67 -1.39
C SER A 272 -7.56 14.76 -2.40
N GLY A 273 -8.46 14.47 -3.34
CA GLY A 273 -9.00 15.48 -4.27
C GLY A 273 -9.76 16.62 -3.58
N PHE A 274 -9.97 16.52 -2.26
CA PHE A 274 -10.59 17.53 -1.40
C PHE A 274 -9.56 18.24 -0.48
N SER A 275 -8.30 17.79 -0.49
CA SER A 275 -7.20 18.42 0.26
C SER A 275 -6.77 19.72 -0.43
N ASN A 276 -6.65 20.79 0.35
CA ASN A 276 -6.14 22.08 -0.12
C ASN A 276 -4.68 22.29 0.30
N GLY A 277 -3.85 21.26 0.16
CA GLY A 277 -2.48 21.27 0.70
C GLY A 277 -2.43 21.02 2.21
N ASP A 278 -3.34 20.19 2.72
CA ASP A 278 -3.38 19.83 4.13
C ASP A 278 -2.23 18.86 4.47
N GLY A 279 -1.48 19.17 5.52
CA GLY A 279 -0.51 18.28 6.16
C GLY A 279 -1.14 17.53 7.33
N LEU A 280 -0.64 16.33 7.59
CA LEU A 280 -1.09 15.46 8.66
C LEU A 280 0.02 15.24 9.68
N ALA A 281 -0.37 15.14 10.93
CA ALA A 281 0.48 14.71 12.02
C ALA A 281 -0.27 13.71 12.91
N GLN A 282 0.45 12.70 13.39
CA GLN A 282 -0.06 11.77 14.38
C GLN A 282 -0.03 12.44 15.76
N ARG A 283 -1.14 12.45 16.50
CA ARG A 283 -1.16 12.98 17.87
C ARG A 283 -0.18 12.19 18.74
N VAL A 284 0.54 12.88 19.63
CA VAL A 284 1.73 12.31 20.30
C VAL A 284 1.38 11.28 21.39
N ASP A 285 0.10 11.06 21.67
CA ASP A 285 -0.33 9.98 22.57
C ASP A 285 0.07 8.59 22.09
N VAL A 286 0.35 8.42 20.79
CA VAL A 286 1.00 7.23 20.23
C VAL A 286 2.33 6.89 20.94
N ILE A 287 3.04 7.90 21.48
CA ILE A 287 4.28 7.69 22.23
C ILE A 287 4.00 7.10 23.61
N TYR A 288 2.90 7.52 24.27
CA TYR A 288 2.49 6.92 25.54
C TYR A 288 2.12 5.45 25.39
N ASP A 289 1.49 5.10 24.27
CA ASP A 289 1.19 3.72 23.89
C ASP A 289 2.51 2.94 23.69
N LEU A 290 3.44 3.48 22.90
CA LEU A 290 4.73 2.84 22.62
C LEU A 290 5.58 2.55 23.87
N ILE A 291 5.58 3.44 24.86
CA ILE A 291 6.33 3.23 26.11
C ILE A 291 5.57 2.34 27.12
N THR A 292 4.27 2.11 26.92
CA THR A 292 3.41 1.33 27.81
C THR A 292 2.66 0.25 27.02
N PRO A 293 3.25 -0.94 26.79
CA PRO A 293 2.66 -1.97 25.92
C PRO A 293 1.23 -2.41 26.29
N TYR A 294 0.88 -2.39 27.58
CA TYR A 294 -0.49 -2.69 28.02
C TYR A 294 -1.50 -1.62 27.56
N LEU A 295 -1.11 -0.33 27.62
CA LEU A 295 -1.95 0.77 27.17
C LEU A 295 -2.14 0.74 25.65
N GLU A 296 -1.06 0.42 24.92
CA GLU A 296 -1.08 0.22 23.46
C GLU A 296 -2.13 -0.83 23.07
N GLU A 297 -2.08 -2.02 23.65
CA GLU A 297 -3.03 -3.09 23.33
C GLU A 297 -4.46 -2.73 23.79
N ASP A 298 -4.63 -2.17 24.99
CA ASP A 298 -5.94 -1.78 25.53
C ASP A 298 -6.65 -0.73 24.65
N ARG A 299 -5.93 0.28 24.17
CA ARG A 299 -6.49 1.30 23.26
C ARG A 299 -6.74 0.76 21.86
N LEU A 300 -5.86 -0.11 21.35
CA LEU A 300 -6.09 -0.76 20.05
C LEU A 300 -7.37 -1.59 20.05
N GLU A 301 -7.54 -2.47 21.02
CA GLU A 301 -8.70 -3.35 21.12
C GLU A 301 -9.97 -2.62 21.58
N GLY A 302 -9.83 -1.68 22.53
CA GLY A 302 -10.96 -1.00 23.16
C GLY A 302 -11.52 0.18 22.38
N VAL A 303 -10.69 0.87 21.60
CA VAL A 303 -11.06 2.14 20.93
C VAL A 303 -10.83 2.07 19.43
N TYR A 304 -9.59 1.81 19.01
CA TYR A 304 -9.20 2.02 17.62
C TYR A 304 -9.78 0.98 16.67
N PHE A 305 -9.66 -0.32 16.95
CA PHE A 305 -10.21 -1.37 16.09
C PHE A 305 -11.74 -1.31 15.96
N PRO A 306 -12.53 -1.12 17.04
CA PRO A 306 -13.96 -0.92 16.93
C PRO A 306 -14.32 0.29 16.07
N GLU A 307 -13.63 1.42 16.24
CA GLU A 307 -13.90 2.63 15.46
C GLU A 307 -13.55 2.43 13.98
N TRP A 308 -12.38 1.87 13.67
CA TRP A 308 -11.96 1.60 12.29
C TRP A 308 -12.92 0.64 11.59
N THR A 309 -13.32 -0.43 12.27
CA THR A 309 -14.30 -1.39 11.76
C THR A 309 -15.64 -0.72 11.49
N THR A 310 -16.12 0.10 12.42
CA THR A 310 -17.37 0.86 12.27
C THR A 310 -17.33 1.78 11.06
N ARG A 311 -16.20 2.44 10.82
CA ARG A 311 -16.01 3.33 9.66
C ARG A 311 -15.87 2.57 8.36
N LEU A 312 -15.13 1.46 8.34
CA LEU A 312 -14.99 0.59 7.16
C LEU A 312 -16.34 0.05 6.69
N ASN A 313 -17.24 -0.28 7.63
CA ASN A 313 -18.59 -0.76 7.33
C ASN A 313 -19.48 0.23 6.55
N LYS A 314 -19.03 1.48 6.34
CA LYS A 314 -19.69 2.42 5.42
C LYS A 314 -19.52 2.04 3.95
N TRP A 315 -18.46 1.32 3.62
CA TRP A 315 -18.20 0.82 2.27
C TRP A 315 -18.47 -0.67 2.21
N PRO A 316 -19.13 -1.15 1.14
CA PRO A 316 -19.31 -2.58 0.95
C PRO A 316 -17.96 -3.26 0.65
N LYS A 317 -17.91 -4.58 0.88
CA LYS A 317 -16.71 -5.39 0.61
C LYS A 317 -16.69 -5.90 -0.82
N ALA A 318 -15.48 -6.09 -1.35
CA ALA A 318 -15.28 -6.69 -2.67
C ALA A 318 -15.90 -8.08 -2.79
N ASP A 319 -15.73 -8.92 -1.76
CA ASP A 319 -16.23 -10.30 -1.70
C ASP A 319 -17.77 -10.37 -1.85
N ASP A 320 -18.49 -9.34 -1.42
CA ASP A 320 -19.95 -9.27 -1.50
C ASP A 320 -20.42 -8.79 -2.88
N LEU A 321 -19.75 -7.81 -3.49
CA LEU A 321 -20.25 -7.13 -4.70
C LEU A 321 -19.63 -7.60 -6.01
N PHE A 322 -18.36 -7.98 -6.03
CA PHE A 322 -17.69 -8.37 -7.27
C PHE A 322 -18.31 -9.60 -7.94
N PRO A 323 -18.73 -10.66 -7.21
CA PRO A 323 -19.44 -11.78 -7.83
C PRO A 323 -20.73 -11.35 -8.56
N HIS A 324 -21.52 -10.44 -7.96
CA HIS A 324 -22.72 -9.92 -8.58
C HIS A 324 -22.40 -9.07 -9.81
N ALA A 325 -21.41 -8.18 -9.72
CA ALA A 325 -20.97 -7.38 -10.86
C ALA A 325 -20.52 -8.26 -12.03
N LEU A 326 -19.73 -9.31 -11.76
CA LEU A 326 -19.29 -10.28 -12.77
C LEU A 326 -20.47 -11.04 -13.38
N TYR A 327 -21.45 -11.46 -12.57
CA TYR A 327 -22.67 -12.07 -13.09
C TYR A 327 -23.38 -11.13 -14.07
N TYR A 328 -23.68 -9.89 -13.67
CA TYR A 328 -24.33 -8.91 -14.55
C TYR A 328 -23.51 -8.54 -15.79
N MET A 329 -22.18 -8.65 -15.73
CA MET A 329 -21.29 -8.38 -16.88
C MET A 329 -21.30 -9.50 -17.93
N TYR A 330 -21.51 -10.76 -17.52
CA TYR A 330 -21.29 -11.94 -18.36
C TYR A 330 -22.54 -12.79 -18.61
N ALA A 331 -23.56 -12.68 -17.77
CA ALA A 331 -24.84 -13.34 -17.98
C ALA A 331 -25.60 -12.68 -19.13
N ASP A 332 -26.27 -13.49 -19.94
CA ASP A 332 -27.12 -13.01 -21.03
C ASP A 332 -28.50 -12.70 -20.45
N ILE A 333 -28.65 -11.50 -19.88
CA ILE A 333 -29.85 -11.07 -19.15
C ILE A 333 -30.77 -10.31 -20.12
N ASP A 334 -32.05 -10.68 -20.16
CA ASP A 334 -33.06 -9.90 -20.85
C ASP A 334 -33.36 -8.61 -20.05
N GLU A 335 -32.82 -7.49 -20.53
CA GLU A 335 -33.02 -6.17 -19.91
C GLU A 335 -34.49 -5.70 -19.91
N SER A 336 -35.38 -6.35 -20.67
CA SER A 336 -36.82 -6.09 -20.62
C SER A 336 -37.50 -6.70 -19.40
N GLU A 337 -36.88 -7.74 -18.80
CA GLU A 337 -37.39 -8.44 -17.62
C GLU A 337 -36.62 -8.05 -16.35
N ILE A 338 -35.30 -7.85 -16.45
CA ILE A 338 -34.43 -7.52 -15.31
C ILE A 338 -33.60 -6.28 -15.63
N LYS A 339 -33.82 -5.21 -14.86
CA LYS A 339 -33.01 -4.00 -14.98
C LYS A 339 -31.61 -4.23 -14.39
N ILE A 340 -30.59 -4.15 -15.23
CA ILE A 340 -29.19 -4.24 -14.80
C ILE A 340 -28.79 -2.97 -14.01
N PRO A 341 -28.21 -3.11 -12.80
CA PRO A 341 -27.70 -1.97 -12.05
C PRO A 341 -26.59 -1.21 -12.80
N GLU A 342 -26.59 0.12 -12.81
CA GLU A 342 -25.50 0.89 -13.42
C GLU A 342 -24.28 0.97 -12.49
N LYS A 343 -24.53 1.07 -11.18
CA LYS A 343 -23.55 1.23 -10.12
C LYS A 343 -23.57 0.08 -9.13
N LEU A 344 -22.44 -0.12 -8.44
CA LEU A 344 -22.28 -1.16 -7.44
C LEU A 344 -23.29 -1.06 -6.27
N LYS A 345 -23.60 0.15 -5.82
CA LYS A 345 -24.56 0.38 -4.72
C LYS A 345 -26.00 -0.02 -5.03
N ASP A 346 -26.34 -0.14 -6.31
CA ASP A 346 -27.67 -0.48 -6.77
C ASP A 346 -27.85 -2.01 -6.92
N ILE A 347 -26.80 -2.79 -6.61
CA ILE A 347 -26.86 -4.26 -6.57
C ILE A 347 -27.57 -4.71 -5.30
N ASP A 348 -28.59 -5.56 -5.47
CA ASP A 348 -29.17 -6.32 -4.36
C ASP A 348 -28.26 -7.51 -4.03
N VAL A 349 -27.72 -7.53 -2.81
CA VAL A 349 -26.82 -8.56 -2.29
C VAL A 349 -27.53 -9.61 -1.43
N SER A 350 -28.85 -9.76 -1.59
CA SER A 350 -29.64 -10.75 -0.85
C SER A 350 -29.14 -12.19 -1.01
N ASP A 351 -29.59 -13.07 -0.11
CA ASP A 351 -29.16 -14.49 -0.08
C ASP A 351 -29.64 -15.30 -1.29
N ASP A 352 -30.64 -14.83 -2.04
CA ASP A 352 -31.20 -15.53 -3.20
C ASP A 352 -30.44 -15.15 -4.49
N LYS A 353 -29.20 -15.64 -4.57
CA LYS A 353 -28.28 -15.33 -5.68
C LYS A 353 -28.57 -16.20 -6.90
N PRO A 354 -28.60 -15.65 -8.13
CA PRO A 354 -28.80 -16.42 -9.37
C PRO A 354 -27.56 -17.21 -9.80
N PHE A 355 -26.55 -17.29 -8.93
CA PHE A 355 -25.27 -17.91 -9.17
C PHE A 355 -24.71 -18.53 -7.89
N GLU A 356 -23.73 -19.40 -8.08
CA GLU A 356 -22.91 -19.97 -7.02
C GLU A 356 -21.52 -19.34 -7.07
N VAL A 357 -20.95 -19.06 -5.91
CA VAL A 357 -19.61 -18.48 -5.82
C VAL A 357 -18.81 -19.11 -4.69
N ALA A 358 -17.53 -19.33 -4.94
CA ALA A 358 -16.54 -19.59 -3.90
C ALA A 358 -15.39 -18.60 -4.03
N ILE A 359 -14.99 -18.03 -2.90
CA ILE A 359 -13.87 -17.10 -2.80
C ILE A 359 -12.90 -17.67 -1.77
N HIS A 360 -11.61 -17.65 -2.10
CA HIS A 360 -10.53 -18.08 -1.24
C HIS A 360 -9.53 -16.94 -1.10
N LYS A 361 -9.11 -16.69 0.14
CA LYS A 361 -7.92 -15.92 0.43
C LYS A 361 -6.73 -16.87 0.36
N VAL A 362 -5.72 -16.52 -0.43
CA VAL A 362 -4.54 -17.36 -0.68
C VAL A 362 -3.29 -16.51 -0.65
N GLU A 363 -2.19 -17.10 -0.19
CA GLU A 363 -0.90 -16.41 -0.13
C GLU A 363 -0.08 -16.67 -1.38
N PHE A 364 0.53 -15.62 -1.92
CA PHE A 364 1.54 -15.75 -2.95
C PHE A 364 2.82 -16.36 -2.37
N PRO A 365 3.46 -17.30 -3.08
CA PRO A 365 4.82 -17.74 -2.77
C PRO A 365 5.84 -16.60 -2.95
N GLU A 366 7.11 -16.88 -2.69
CA GLU A 366 8.21 -15.92 -2.94
C GLU A 366 8.31 -15.47 -4.41
N PHE A 367 8.94 -14.31 -4.61
CA PHE A 367 9.19 -13.76 -5.93
C PHE A 367 10.12 -14.66 -6.76
N ALA A 368 9.77 -14.83 -8.02
CA ALA A 368 10.59 -15.53 -9.00
C ALA A 368 10.92 -14.61 -10.18
N THR A 369 12.11 -14.80 -10.76
CA THR A 369 12.54 -14.11 -11.99
C THR A 369 11.81 -14.60 -13.23
N ARG A 370 11.26 -15.81 -13.17
CA ARG A 370 10.47 -16.46 -14.20
C ARG A 370 9.62 -17.57 -13.59
N TYR A 371 8.59 -18.00 -14.29
CA TYR A 371 7.74 -19.12 -13.88
C TYR A 371 7.64 -20.18 -14.97
N ILE A 372 7.68 -21.44 -14.55
CA ILE A 372 7.57 -22.60 -15.43
C ILE A 372 6.27 -23.33 -15.11
N HIS A 373 5.43 -23.50 -16.12
CA HIS A 373 4.23 -24.34 -16.05
C HIS A 373 4.46 -25.67 -16.75
N PHE A 374 4.28 -26.77 -16.02
CA PHE A 374 4.41 -28.14 -16.54
C PHE A 374 3.04 -28.69 -16.94
N ALA A 375 2.76 -28.70 -18.23
CA ALA A 375 1.52 -29.24 -18.80
C ALA A 375 1.65 -30.75 -19.05
N THR A 376 1.59 -31.53 -17.98
CA THR A 376 1.76 -33.00 -18.01
C THR A 376 0.78 -33.72 -18.94
N ASP A 377 -0.38 -33.11 -19.18
CA ASP A 377 -1.43 -33.58 -20.09
C ASP A 377 -1.06 -33.54 -21.58
N LEU A 378 -0.22 -32.58 -21.99
CA LEU A 378 0.26 -32.52 -23.37
C LEU A 378 1.23 -33.66 -23.65
N ILE A 379 2.00 -34.03 -22.63
CA ILE A 379 2.99 -35.10 -22.69
C ILE A 379 2.25 -36.44 -22.76
N GLU A 380 1.29 -36.71 -21.86
CA GLU A 380 0.42 -37.90 -21.86
C GLU A 380 -0.27 -38.15 -23.22
N THR A 381 -0.69 -37.09 -23.90
CA THR A 381 -1.35 -37.16 -25.21
C THR A 381 -0.36 -37.60 -26.32
N GLU A 382 0.92 -37.26 -26.22
CA GLU A 382 1.95 -37.71 -27.16
C GLU A 382 2.27 -39.20 -27.01
N LYS A 383 2.29 -39.73 -25.78
CA LYS A 383 2.47 -41.19 -25.55
C LYS A 383 1.29 -42.00 -26.07
N GLN A 384 0.05 -41.55 -25.85
CA GLN A 384 -1.13 -42.21 -26.41
C GLN A 384 -1.16 -42.19 -27.95
N LYS A 385 -0.57 -41.17 -28.59
CA LYS A 385 -0.40 -41.15 -30.05
C LYS A 385 0.68 -42.13 -30.52
N LYS A 386 1.79 -42.27 -29.79
CA LYS A 386 2.87 -43.21 -30.10
C LYS A 386 2.47 -44.68 -29.91
N GLU A 387 1.70 -45.01 -28.86
CA GLU A 387 1.21 -46.38 -28.61
C GLU A 387 0.14 -46.86 -29.62
N GLY A 388 -0.42 -45.95 -30.43
CA GLY A 388 -1.41 -46.27 -31.46
C GLY A 388 -0.82 -46.63 -32.84
N ASP A 389 0.48 -46.41 -33.04
CA ASP A 389 1.24 -46.92 -34.18
C ASP A 389 1.91 -48.22 -33.72
N GLU A 390 1.34 -49.36 -34.12
CA GLU A 390 1.91 -50.69 -33.85
C GLU A 390 3.28 -50.81 -34.55
N ASP A 391 4.34 -50.71 -33.76
CA ASP A 391 5.67 -51.33 -33.92
C ASP A 391 6.76 -50.36 -33.43
N GLU A 392 6.98 -50.24 -32.11
CA GLU A 392 8.32 -49.94 -31.57
C GLU A 392 8.41 -50.31 -30.08
N GLU A 393 9.51 -50.96 -29.75
CA GLU A 393 9.78 -51.74 -28.53
C GLU A 393 10.01 -50.87 -27.28
N GLU A 394 10.00 -51.56 -26.14
CA GLU A 394 10.13 -51.19 -24.72
C GLU A 394 11.33 -50.29 -24.29
N GLU A 395 11.83 -49.36 -25.12
CA GLU A 395 13.10 -48.65 -24.83
C GLU A 395 12.99 -47.22 -24.23
N ASP A 396 11.81 -46.63 -24.06
CA ASP A 396 11.71 -45.16 -23.84
C ASP A 396 11.18 -44.71 -22.46
N ASP A 397 11.27 -45.53 -21.42
CA ASP A 397 10.70 -45.18 -20.10
C ASP A 397 11.49 -44.04 -19.40
N ASP A 398 12.79 -43.91 -19.67
CA ASP A 398 13.63 -42.84 -19.12
C ASP A 398 13.55 -41.53 -19.93
N ALA A 399 13.48 -41.59 -21.27
CA ALA A 399 13.21 -40.40 -22.07
C ALA A 399 11.78 -39.87 -21.84
N TRP A 400 10.83 -40.74 -21.51
CA TRP A 400 9.48 -40.37 -21.09
C TRP A 400 9.46 -39.68 -19.72
N LYS A 401 10.23 -40.17 -18.74
CA LYS A 401 10.45 -39.45 -17.47
C LYS A 401 11.11 -38.09 -17.68
N GLU A 402 12.08 -38.00 -18.60
CA GLU A 402 12.75 -36.76 -18.95
C GLU A 402 11.80 -35.78 -19.68
N ALA A 403 10.96 -36.27 -20.59
CA ALA A 403 9.94 -35.50 -21.29
C ALA A 403 8.90 -34.94 -20.32
N LYS A 404 8.44 -35.72 -19.33
CA LYS A 404 7.53 -35.28 -18.25
C LYS A 404 8.06 -34.08 -17.47
N ASN A 405 9.38 -33.95 -17.39
CA ASN A 405 10.09 -32.87 -16.72
C ASN A 405 10.48 -31.72 -17.66
N ARG A 406 10.06 -31.74 -18.94
CA ARG A 406 10.30 -30.60 -19.85
C ARG A 406 9.25 -29.50 -19.60
N PRO A 407 9.70 -28.24 -19.39
CA PRO A 407 8.79 -27.12 -19.20
C PRO A 407 7.90 -26.95 -20.44
N SER A 408 6.58 -26.95 -20.26
CA SER A 408 5.64 -26.81 -21.38
C SER A 408 5.37 -25.34 -21.71
N PHE A 409 5.37 -24.48 -20.69
CA PHE A 409 5.26 -23.04 -20.86
C PHE A 409 6.22 -22.31 -19.93
N LEU A 410 6.83 -21.23 -20.43
CA LEU A 410 7.72 -20.35 -19.69
C LEU A 410 7.15 -18.93 -19.68
N ILE A 411 7.02 -18.34 -18.50
CA ILE A 411 6.69 -16.94 -18.30
C ILE A 411 7.98 -16.25 -17.82
N GLU A 412 8.57 -15.40 -18.66
CA GLU A 412 9.86 -14.74 -18.40
C GLU A 412 9.76 -13.47 -17.53
N ASP A 413 8.57 -13.15 -17.03
CA ASP A 413 8.36 -11.95 -16.23
C ASP A 413 8.75 -12.18 -14.75
N PHE A 414 9.26 -11.13 -14.10
CA PHE A 414 9.45 -11.13 -12.66
C PHE A 414 8.12 -11.01 -11.92
N GLY A 415 7.91 -11.82 -10.88
CA GLY A 415 6.72 -11.73 -10.03
C GLY A 415 6.53 -12.93 -9.12
N GLN A 416 5.46 -12.88 -8.34
CA GLN A 416 4.93 -14.03 -7.60
C GLN A 416 3.85 -14.70 -8.46
N TYR A 417 3.77 -16.03 -8.34
CA TYR A 417 2.92 -16.84 -9.20
C TYR A 417 2.10 -17.83 -8.38
N TYR A 418 0.80 -17.87 -8.64
CA TYR A 418 -0.13 -18.79 -8.00
C TYR A 418 -0.92 -19.58 -9.05
N PRO A 419 -0.64 -20.89 -9.24
CA PRO A 419 -1.42 -21.75 -10.10
C PRO A 419 -2.72 -22.20 -9.43
N TYR A 420 -3.79 -22.28 -10.21
CA TYR A 420 -5.10 -22.75 -9.76
C TYR A 420 -5.80 -23.54 -10.88
N SER A 421 -6.43 -24.65 -10.53
CA SER A 421 -7.17 -25.49 -11.48
C SER A 421 -8.53 -25.86 -10.95
N PHE A 422 -9.53 -25.90 -11.84
CA PHE A 422 -10.91 -26.25 -11.47
C PHE A 422 -11.63 -27.02 -12.57
N LEU A 423 -12.67 -27.75 -12.17
CA LEU A 423 -13.49 -28.60 -13.04
C LEU A 423 -14.66 -27.82 -13.62
N LEU A 424 -14.87 -27.92 -14.93
CA LEU A 424 -16.00 -27.31 -15.63
C LEU A 424 -17.06 -28.35 -15.93
N ARG A 425 -18.28 -28.10 -15.45
CA ARG A 425 -19.48 -28.80 -15.93
C ARG A 425 -19.92 -28.21 -17.28
N LYS A 426 -20.55 -29.03 -18.11
CA LYS A 426 -20.88 -28.70 -19.51
C LYS A 426 -22.06 -27.74 -19.65
N ASP A 427 -22.95 -27.74 -18.65
CA ASP A 427 -24.23 -27.04 -18.60
C ASP A 427 -24.16 -25.66 -17.93
N ARG A 428 -22.95 -25.15 -17.65
CA ARG A 428 -22.77 -23.95 -16.83
C ARG A 428 -21.79 -22.96 -17.42
N HIS A 429 -22.06 -21.69 -17.15
CA HIS A 429 -21.07 -20.63 -17.26
C HIS A 429 -20.16 -20.65 -16.04
N TYR A 430 -18.89 -20.30 -16.26
CA TYR A 430 -17.93 -20.10 -15.19
C TYR A 430 -17.21 -18.77 -15.38
N VAL A 431 -17.00 -18.04 -14.29
CA VAL A 431 -16.12 -16.88 -14.26
C VAL A 431 -15.07 -17.10 -13.17
N PHE A 432 -13.83 -17.31 -13.58
CA PHE A 432 -12.70 -17.18 -12.65
C PHE A 432 -12.40 -15.71 -12.46
N PHE A 433 -12.10 -15.28 -11.25
CA PHE A 433 -11.69 -13.92 -10.96
C PHE A 433 -10.63 -13.86 -9.86
N ALA A 434 -9.83 -12.80 -9.88
CA ALA A 434 -8.86 -12.50 -8.86
C ALA A 434 -8.75 -10.98 -8.66
N TYR A 435 -8.49 -10.58 -7.41
CA TYR A 435 -8.25 -9.19 -7.03
C TYR A 435 -7.38 -9.11 -5.78
N ASP A 436 -6.66 -7.99 -5.66
CA ASP A 436 -5.72 -7.73 -4.58
C ASP A 436 -5.80 -6.25 -4.19
N TYR A 437 -6.24 -5.97 -2.96
CA TYR A 437 -6.31 -4.60 -2.43
C TYR A 437 -4.98 -4.26 -1.77
N ALA A 438 -4.42 -3.10 -2.10
CA ALA A 438 -3.17 -2.62 -1.52
C ALA A 438 -3.34 -1.14 -1.14
N ILE A 439 -3.16 -0.82 0.14
CA ILE A 439 -3.40 0.53 0.65
C ILE A 439 -2.40 1.55 0.09
N ASP A 440 -1.15 1.12 -0.18
CA ASP A 440 -0.02 1.99 -0.50
C ASP A 440 0.46 2.00 -1.96
N TRP A 441 -0.19 1.27 -2.87
CA TRP A 441 0.32 1.14 -4.25
C TRP A 441 -0.07 2.29 -5.20
N GLU A 442 0.93 2.98 -5.78
CA GLU A 442 0.88 3.89 -6.95
C GLU A 442 -0.34 4.83 -7.05
N THR A 443 -0.91 5.27 -5.93
CA THR A 443 -2.19 6.04 -5.87
C THR A 443 -3.45 5.29 -6.34
N ARG A 444 -3.36 3.99 -6.63
CA ARG A 444 -4.44 3.19 -7.23
C ARG A 444 -5.35 2.53 -6.20
N GLY A 445 -4.85 2.20 -5.01
CA GLY A 445 -5.61 1.49 -3.96
C GLY A 445 -5.86 0.00 -4.27
N TYR A 446 -5.07 -0.59 -5.17
CA TYR A 446 -5.12 -2.02 -5.51
C TYR A 446 -3.82 -2.45 -6.22
N CYS A 447 -3.53 -3.74 -6.18
CA CYS A 447 -2.46 -4.35 -6.94
C CYS A 447 -3.01 -5.02 -8.22
N PRO A 448 -2.54 -4.64 -9.42
CA PRO A 448 -3.01 -5.23 -10.67
C PRO A 448 -2.51 -6.67 -10.82
N LEU A 449 -3.43 -7.61 -10.94
CA LEU A 449 -3.13 -9.03 -11.16
C LEU A 449 -3.17 -9.38 -12.65
N GLN A 450 -2.14 -10.06 -13.13
CA GLN A 450 -2.08 -10.64 -14.47
C GLN A 450 -2.59 -12.09 -14.42
N LEU A 451 -3.43 -12.47 -15.37
CA LEU A 451 -3.93 -13.84 -15.49
C LEU A 451 -3.40 -14.49 -16.76
N TYR A 452 -3.00 -15.74 -16.64
CA TYR A 452 -2.73 -16.65 -17.74
C TYR A 452 -3.65 -17.86 -17.61
N HIS A 453 -4.14 -18.40 -18.71
CA HIS A 453 -5.07 -19.52 -18.64
C HIS A 453 -5.03 -20.40 -19.87
N ARG A 454 -5.49 -21.65 -19.69
CA ARG A 454 -5.73 -22.58 -20.78
C ARG A 454 -6.69 -23.68 -20.33
N ARG A 455 -7.31 -24.34 -21.30
CA ARG A 455 -7.99 -25.61 -21.07
C ARG A 455 -6.99 -26.76 -21.17
N ARG A 456 -7.13 -27.78 -20.33
CA ARG A 456 -6.32 -29.00 -20.44
C ARG A 456 -6.45 -29.60 -21.86
N GLY A 457 -5.31 -29.89 -22.49
CA GLY A 457 -5.17 -30.33 -23.88
C GLY A 457 -4.83 -29.21 -24.87
N GLU A 458 -4.92 -27.93 -24.48
CA GLU A 458 -4.52 -26.81 -25.33
C GLU A 458 -3.00 -26.60 -25.30
N THR A 459 -2.43 -26.41 -26.48
CA THR A 459 -0.99 -26.20 -26.68
C THR A 459 -0.57 -24.74 -26.53
N GLU A 460 -1.51 -23.84 -26.23
CA GLU A 460 -1.27 -22.41 -26.06
C GLU A 460 -1.73 -21.95 -24.68
N LEU A 461 -0.95 -21.07 -24.07
CA LEU A 461 -1.31 -20.38 -22.84
C LEU A 461 -1.75 -18.95 -23.19
N GLN A 462 -3.01 -18.63 -22.88
CA GLN A 462 -3.59 -17.31 -23.17
C GLN A 462 -3.32 -16.36 -22.02
N SER A 463 -3.13 -15.07 -22.32
CA SER A 463 -2.97 -14.01 -21.32
C SER A 463 -4.08 -12.97 -21.46
N ILE A 464 -4.48 -12.38 -20.33
CA ILE A 464 -5.53 -11.37 -20.28
C ILE A 464 -4.95 -10.06 -19.78
N ARG A 465 -5.44 -8.93 -20.29
CA ARG A 465 -4.98 -7.61 -19.83
C ARG A 465 -5.23 -7.42 -18.32
N GLN A 466 -4.22 -6.95 -17.60
CA GLN A 466 -4.30 -6.59 -16.17
C GLN A 466 -5.44 -5.58 -15.90
N ARG A 467 -6.22 -5.85 -14.85
CA ARG A 467 -7.26 -4.98 -14.29
C ARG A 467 -7.23 -5.08 -12.76
N GLN A 468 -7.99 -4.22 -12.07
CA GLN A 468 -8.16 -4.33 -10.61
C GLN A 468 -9.01 -5.55 -10.22
N LEU A 469 -9.99 -5.87 -11.07
CA LEU A 469 -10.74 -7.12 -11.05
C LEU A 469 -10.42 -7.83 -12.36
N SER A 470 -9.51 -8.79 -12.28
CA SER A 470 -9.12 -9.61 -13.44
C SER A 470 -10.01 -10.85 -13.48
N SER A 471 -10.58 -11.16 -14.65
CA SER A 471 -11.55 -12.24 -14.79
C SER A 471 -11.46 -12.98 -16.13
N ILE A 472 -11.81 -14.26 -16.13
CA ILE A 472 -11.92 -15.14 -17.30
C ILE A 472 -13.34 -15.69 -17.34
N HIS A 473 -14.07 -15.46 -18.44
CA HIS A 473 -15.38 -16.07 -18.66
C HIS A 473 -15.23 -17.31 -19.55
N VAL A 474 -15.68 -18.45 -19.02
CA VAL A 474 -15.77 -19.71 -19.75
C VAL A 474 -17.24 -20.02 -19.98
N LYS A 475 -17.63 -20.14 -21.25
CA LYS A 475 -18.99 -20.47 -21.67
C LYS A 475 -19.26 -21.98 -21.54
N PRO A 476 -20.53 -22.39 -21.38
CA PRO A 476 -20.94 -23.80 -21.45
C PRO A 476 -20.43 -24.44 -22.75
N ASP A 477 -20.02 -25.70 -22.63
CA ASP A 477 -19.55 -26.52 -23.76
C ASP A 477 -20.37 -27.82 -23.78
N SER A 478 -21.53 -27.75 -24.42
CA SER A 478 -22.50 -28.86 -24.55
C SER A 478 -21.97 -30.03 -25.37
N ASP A 479 -20.93 -29.81 -26.18
CA ASP A 479 -20.46 -30.76 -27.19
C ASP A 479 -19.29 -31.62 -26.68
N SER A 480 -18.58 -31.17 -25.64
CA SER A 480 -17.52 -31.96 -25.02
C SER A 480 -18.07 -33.26 -24.42
N LYS A 481 -17.44 -34.41 -24.70
CA LYS A 481 -17.75 -35.69 -24.01
C LYS A 481 -16.96 -35.88 -22.72
N LYS A 482 -15.88 -35.12 -22.50
CA LYS A 482 -14.93 -35.29 -21.38
C LYS A 482 -15.20 -34.28 -20.25
N ILE A 483 -14.73 -34.60 -19.04
CA ILE A 483 -14.60 -33.62 -17.96
C ILE A 483 -13.53 -32.61 -18.39
N ASN A 484 -13.86 -31.32 -18.35
CA ASN A 484 -12.95 -30.26 -18.76
C ASN A 484 -12.26 -29.69 -17.52
N VAL A 485 -10.93 -29.74 -17.48
CA VAL A 485 -10.14 -29.05 -16.45
C VAL A 485 -9.66 -27.73 -17.03
N TYR A 486 -9.83 -26.66 -16.28
CA TYR A 486 -9.30 -25.34 -16.62
C TYR A 486 -8.16 -24.99 -15.69
N GLU A 487 -7.07 -24.49 -16.26
CA GLU A 487 -5.85 -24.09 -15.54
C GLU A 487 -5.68 -22.58 -15.65
N VAL A 488 -5.40 -21.94 -14.52
CA VAL A 488 -5.17 -20.50 -14.41
C VAL A 488 -3.90 -20.27 -13.61
N ILE A 489 -3.07 -19.34 -14.06
CA ILE A 489 -1.89 -18.87 -13.33
C ILE A 489 -2.12 -17.40 -13.05
N VAL A 490 -2.15 -17.03 -11.77
CA VAL A 490 -2.22 -15.65 -11.32
C VAL A 490 -0.79 -15.16 -11.11
N GLN A 491 -0.45 -14.01 -11.68
CA GLN A 491 0.82 -13.35 -11.45
C GLN A 491 0.58 -12.01 -10.75
N ARG A 492 1.32 -11.81 -9.66
CA ARG A 492 1.47 -10.53 -8.98
C ARG A 492 2.86 -9.97 -9.23
N ARG A 493 2.94 -8.76 -9.78
CA ARG A 493 4.21 -8.02 -9.92
C ARG A 493 4.51 -7.28 -8.61
N LEU A 494 5.64 -6.58 -8.54
CA LEU A 494 5.98 -5.75 -7.38
C LEU A 494 4.83 -4.79 -7.08
N CYS A 495 4.24 -4.92 -5.89
CA CYS A 495 3.06 -4.13 -5.47
C CYS A 495 3.24 -3.45 -4.10
N GLY A 496 4.45 -3.41 -3.53
CA GLY A 496 4.74 -2.70 -2.28
C GLY A 496 3.89 -3.16 -1.08
N ILE A 497 3.36 -4.39 -1.12
CA ILE A 497 2.46 -4.92 -0.10
C ILE A 497 3.29 -5.71 0.92
N GLU A 498 3.07 -5.47 2.21
CA GLU A 498 3.59 -6.33 3.28
C GLU A 498 2.75 -7.62 3.43
N ASN A 499 1.51 -7.61 2.92
CA ASN A 499 0.61 -8.74 2.89
C ASN A 499 0.82 -9.60 1.63
N ASN A 500 1.04 -10.91 1.83
CA ASN A 500 1.13 -11.89 0.75
C ASN A 500 -0.21 -12.50 0.35
N GLU A 501 -1.28 -12.22 1.10
CA GLU A 501 -2.62 -12.71 0.84
C GLU A 501 -3.32 -11.91 -0.27
N PHE A 502 -4.04 -12.60 -1.16
CA PHE A 502 -4.93 -12.02 -2.16
C PHE A 502 -6.18 -12.88 -2.34
N SER A 503 -7.17 -12.38 -3.09
CA SER A 503 -8.44 -13.07 -3.31
C SER A 503 -8.50 -13.72 -4.69
N ILE A 504 -8.87 -15.00 -4.72
CA ILE A 504 -9.31 -15.70 -5.93
C ILE A 504 -10.72 -16.23 -5.75
N GLY A 505 -11.47 -16.33 -6.84
CA GLY A 505 -12.78 -16.94 -6.79
C GLY A 505 -13.25 -17.52 -8.11
N VAL A 506 -14.25 -18.39 -8.00
CA VAL A 506 -14.96 -18.96 -9.14
C VAL A 506 -16.45 -18.76 -8.91
N LEU A 507 -17.07 -18.12 -9.90
CA LEU A 507 -18.50 -17.89 -10.02
C LEU A 507 -19.08 -18.85 -11.07
N SER A 508 -20.27 -19.41 -10.86
CA SER A 508 -20.95 -20.21 -11.88
C SER A 508 -22.47 -20.13 -11.82
N TRP A 509 -23.13 -20.26 -12.97
CA TRP A 509 -24.58 -20.33 -13.10
C TRP A 509 -24.97 -21.21 -14.30
N LYS A 510 -26.23 -21.65 -14.37
CA LYS A 510 -26.69 -22.52 -15.47
C LYS A 510 -26.84 -21.74 -16.78
N ALA A 511 -26.68 -22.43 -17.91
CA ALA A 511 -26.76 -21.84 -19.25
C ALA A 511 -28.14 -21.26 -19.61
N ASP A 512 -29.21 -21.76 -19.00
CA ASP A 512 -30.58 -21.25 -19.12
C ASP A 512 -30.86 -20.06 -18.19
N ASN A 513 -29.87 -19.61 -17.41
CA ASN A 513 -30.00 -18.63 -16.34
C ASN A 513 -31.02 -19.00 -15.25
N ASP A 514 -31.44 -20.27 -15.16
CA ASP A 514 -32.32 -20.74 -14.08
C ASP A 514 -31.58 -20.72 -12.73
N ALA A 515 -32.27 -20.28 -11.66
CA ALA A 515 -31.72 -20.27 -10.32
C ALA A 515 -31.27 -21.69 -9.89
N PRO A 516 -30.05 -21.84 -9.34
CA PRO A 516 -29.57 -23.14 -8.91
C PRO A 516 -30.39 -23.68 -7.73
N ALA A 517 -30.62 -25.00 -7.68
CA ALA A 517 -31.23 -25.62 -6.51
C ALA A 517 -30.29 -25.48 -5.29
N LYS A 518 -30.82 -25.03 -4.13
CA LYS A 518 -30.04 -24.86 -2.89
C LYS A 518 -29.29 -26.15 -2.52
N GLY A 519 -27.96 -26.07 -2.42
CA GLY A 519 -27.11 -27.12 -1.82
C GLY A 519 -26.24 -27.97 -2.75
N GLU A 520 -26.18 -27.70 -4.06
CA GLU A 520 -25.42 -28.55 -5.01
C GLU A 520 -23.94 -28.15 -5.24
N VAL A 521 -23.48 -27.00 -4.73
CA VAL A 521 -22.13 -26.43 -5.02
C VAL A 521 -20.99 -27.18 -4.33
N GLN A 522 -21.26 -27.76 -3.15
CA GLN A 522 -20.22 -28.30 -2.29
C GLN A 522 -19.48 -29.52 -2.89
N THR A 523 -20.07 -30.16 -3.91
CA THR A 523 -19.49 -31.36 -4.56
C THR A 523 -18.78 -31.04 -5.89
N ALA A 524 -18.94 -29.83 -6.45
CA ALA A 524 -18.25 -29.42 -7.69
C ALA A 524 -16.94 -28.63 -7.43
N LEU A 525 -16.75 -28.10 -6.22
CA LEU A 525 -15.57 -27.38 -5.76
C LEU A 525 -14.57 -28.29 -5.03
N GLN A 526 -14.26 -29.47 -5.58
CA GLN A 526 -13.07 -30.17 -5.14
C GLN A 526 -11.86 -29.45 -5.75
N SER A 527 -11.23 -28.59 -4.94
CA SER A 527 -9.88 -28.11 -5.18
C SER A 527 -9.00 -29.33 -5.52
N ILE A 528 -8.55 -29.45 -6.76
CA ILE A 528 -7.37 -30.26 -6.99
C ILE A 528 -6.26 -29.43 -6.33
N ALA A 529 -5.80 -29.87 -5.17
CA ALA A 529 -4.68 -29.26 -4.48
C ALA A 529 -3.56 -28.98 -5.49
N PRO A 530 -2.86 -27.83 -5.39
CA PRO A 530 -1.81 -27.49 -6.34
C PRO A 530 -0.87 -28.68 -6.47
N GLN A 531 -0.77 -29.27 -7.67
CA GLN A 531 0.27 -30.26 -7.93
C GLN A 531 1.60 -29.58 -7.67
N ALA A 532 2.54 -30.28 -7.03
CA ALA A 532 3.85 -29.75 -6.70
C ALA A 532 4.48 -29.08 -7.93
N VAL A 533 4.54 -27.74 -7.91
CA VAL A 533 5.15 -26.94 -8.98
C VAL A 533 6.57 -26.61 -8.55
N LEU A 534 7.54 -26.94 -9.39
CA LEU A 534 8.92 -26.51 -9.19
C LEU A 534 9.03 -25.01 -9.49
N GLN A 535 9.08 -24.18 -8.45
CA GLN A 535 9.60 -22.83 -8.58
C GLN A 535 11.12 -22.92 -8.75
N VAL A 536 11.64 -22.51 -9.89
CA VAL A 536 13.09 -22.30 -10.02
C VAL A 536 13.40 -20.96 -9.37
N ALA A 537 13.58 -20.99 -8.05
CA ALA A 537 14.15 -19.87 -7.31
C ALA A 537 15.63 -19.76 -7.70
N SER A 538 15.99 -18.75 -8.47
CA SER A 538 17.36 -18.24 -8.38
C SER A 538 17.41 -17.50 -7.05
N SER A 539 18.16 -18.00 -6.07
CA SER A 539 18.41 -17.30 -4.82
C SER A 539 18.95 -15.90 -5.14
N ILE A 540 18.12 -14.88 -4.93
CA ILE A 540 18.57 -13.50 -4.88
C ILE A 540 18.80 -13.24 -3.40
N GLU A 541 20.06 -13.13 -2.99
CA GLU A 541 20.40 -12.51 -1.70
C GLU A 541 19.67 -11.17 -1.63
N ASN A 542 18.81 -11.02 -0.61
CA ASN A 542 17.99 -9.87 -0.25
C ASN A 542 18.62 -8.50 -0.56
N SER A 543 18.56 -8.07 -1.82
CA SER A 543 19.11 -6.77 -2.24
C SER A 543 18.47 -6.30 -3.55
N VAL A 544 17.14 -6.39 -3.65
CA VAL A 544 16.40 -5.60 -4.65
C VAL A 544 15.57 -4.56 -3.90
N ASN A 545 16.25 -3.57 -3.35
CA ASN A 545 15.65 -2.29 -2.99
C ASN A 545 15.36 -1.52 -4.30
N CYS A 546 14.31 -1.92 -5.03
CA CYS A 546 13.68 -0.98 -5.97
C CYS A 546 12.88 0.00 -5.11
N HIS A 547 13.49 1.13 -4.76
CA HIS A 547 12.84 2.28 -4.12
C HIS A 547 11.72 2.81 -5.02
N ALA A 548 10.52 2.23 -4.89
CA ALA A 548 9.29 2.79 -5.42
C ALA A 548 8.64 3.71 -4.35
N ARG A 549 9.37 4.73 -3.88
CA ARG A 549 8.81 5.76 -2.99
C ARG A 549 9.13 7.20 -3.37
N THR A 550 9.94 7.44 -4.40
CA THR A 550 10.06 8.78 -5.00
C THR A 550 9.15 8.91 -6.21
N LEU A 551 8.27 9.93 -6.16
CA LEU A 551 7.45 10.39 -7.28
C LEU A 551 8.35 10.70 -8.49
N GLY A 552 8.46 9.76 -9.43
CA GLY A 552 9.05 10.03 -10.74
C GLY A 552 9.83 8.88 -11.36
N ASP A 553 9.20 8.22 -12.34
CA ASP A 553 9.81 7.44 -13.43
C ASP A 553 10.10 5.93 -13.20
N PRO A 554 9.22 5.03 -13.72
CA PRO A 554 9.40 3.57 -13.69
C PRO A 554 10.59 3.05 -14.52
N ALA A 555 11.22 3.87 -15.35
CA ALA A 555 12.24 3.41 -16.31
C ALA A 555 13.63 3.11 -15.69
N LYS A 556 13.84 3.35 -14.39
CA LYS A 556 15.16 3.21 -13.76
C LYS A 556 15.47 1.86 -13.10
N CYS A 557 14.52 0.93 -12.94
CA CYS A 557 14.80 -0.39 -12.34
C CYS A 557 15.46 -1.42 -13.29
N GLU A 558 15.85 -1.06 -14.52
CA GLU A 558 16.23 -2.06 -15.53
C GLU A 558 17.72 -2.40 -15.67
N ARG A 559 18.65 -1.84 -14.89
CA ARG A 559 20.09 -2.10 -15.11
C ARG A 559 20.97 -2.14 -13.87
N SER A 560 20.97 -3.27 -13.17
CA SER A 560 22.23 -3.90 -12.69
C SER A 560 21.93 -5.18 -11.91
N ILE A 561 21.80 -6.32 -12.60
CA ILE A 561 21.92 -7.63 -11.97
C ILE A 561 23.19 -8.28 -12.50
N LYS A 562 24.22 -8.38 -11.65
CA LYS A 562 25.39 -9.22 -11.93
C LYS A 562 25.05 -10.65 -11.53
N VAL A 563 24.82 -11.49 -12.53
CA VAL A 563 24.58 -12.93 -12.37
C VAL A 563 25.88 -13.63 -11.98
N ARG A 564 25.90 -14.31 -10.83
CA ARG A 564 26.88 -15.38 -10.55
C ARG A 564 26.25 -16.70 -11.03
N ASN A 565 26.88 -17.34 -12.01
CA ASN A 565 26.48 -18.66 -12.49
C ASN A 565 26.69 -19.69 -11.37
N MET A 566 25.64 -20.42 -10.99
CA MET A 566 25.78 -21.73 -10.34
C MET A 566 25.54 -22.81 -11.40
N THR A 567 26.53 -23.68 -11.57
CA THR A 567 26.48 -24.86 -12.43
C THR A 567 25.59 -25.96 -11.83
N PRO A 568 24.98 -26.81 -12.67
CA PRO A 568 24.09 -27.88 -12.23
C PRO A 568 24.90 -29.14 -11.87
N GLU A 569 25.01 -29.43 -10.58
CA GLU A 569 25.32 -30.78 -10.09
C GLU A 569 24.28 -31.13 -9.03
N LEU A 570 23.31 -31.98 -9.41
CA LEU A 570 22.58 -32.91 -8.53
C LEU A 570 21.59 -33.73 -9.39
N TYR A 571 22.09 -34.84 -9.93
CA TYR A 571 21.33 -36.00 -10.37
C TYR A 571 22.21 -37.24 -10.18
N GLU A 572 22.10 -37.89 -9.02
CA GLU A 572 22.32 -39.32 -8.71
C GLU A 572 21.43 -39.55 -7.47
N GLU A 573 20.45 -40.46 -7.39
CA GLU A 573 20.09 -41.66 -8.16
C GLU A 573 18.63 -41.65 -8.63
#